data_AF-A0A520BA91-F1
#
_entry.id   AF-A0A520BA91-F1
#
_cell.length_a   1.000
_cell.length_b   1.000
_cell.length_c   1.000
_cell.angle_alpha   90.00
_cell.angle_beta   90.00
_cell.angle_gamma   90.00
#
_symmetry.space_group_name_H-M   'P 1'
#
loop_
_entity.id
_entity.type
_entity.pdbx_description
1 polymer ?
#
loop_
_entity_poly.entity_id
_entity_poly.type
_entity_poly.pdbx_seq_one_letter_code
_entity_poly.pdbx_strand_id
1 'polypeptide(L)'
;MIRQLTFLFFFAITLFSCQKEINSENEILPTPLPSDSIYISKVIGLDTTKAAPLDTLYVANYIYDNLKRVVSYTYLTYGNTGMVDSVFCLIVSKKYSGNDTLPVKQIAWTKETTNKWVDTSYFQYQTGTSAIIYDSTISKDIEPQSTDIYTSAEKYTHSTNAISRKISNYLNNTFLSSDVFSYSFTKLNGNILTQQDDAWGSTNSFICTYDNKKNPFNEHF
;
A
#
# COMPACT_ATOMS: atom_id res chain seq x y z
N MET A 1 -40.47 26.53 -21.85
CA MET A 1 -40.70 25.51 -20.80
C MET A 1 -39.96 24.17 -21.02
N ILE A 2 -39.54 23.83 -22.24
CA ILE A 2 -38.86 22.53 -22.53
C ILE A 2 -37.36 22.51 -22.17
N ARG A 3 -36.68 23.67 -22.15
CA ARG A 3 -35.23 23.76 -21.86
C ARG A 3 -34.82 23.54 -20.39
N GLN A 4 -35.73 23.71 -19.43
CA GLN A 4 -35.43 23.54 -18.01
C GLN A 4 -35.55 22.07 -17.55
N LEU A 5 -36.33 21.23 -18.25
CA LEU A 5 -36.43 19.80 -17.94
C LEU A 5 -35.17 19.02 -18.35
N THR A 6 -34.49 19.43 -19.43
CA THR A 6 -33.31 18.73 -19.94
C THR A 6 -32.11 18.82 -19.00
N PHE A 7 -31.99 19.94 -18.27
CA PHE A 7 -30.92 20.16 -17.30
C PHE A 7 -31.13 19.34 -16.01
N LEU A 8 -32.38 19.14 -15.59
CA LEU A 8 -32.72 18.32 -14.42
C LEU A 8 -32.45 16.83 -14.67
N PHE A 9 -32.64 16.37 -15.91
CA PHE A 9 -32.41 14.98 -16.30
C PHE A 9 -30.91 14.62 -16.30
N PHE A 10 -30.02 15.53 -16.75
CA PHE A 10 -28.58 15.29 -16.70
C PHE A 10 -27.98 15.32 -15.28
N PHE A 11 -28.57 16.09 -14.35
CA PHE A 11 -28.10 16.16 -12.97
C PHE A 11 -28.56 14.95 -12.12
N ALA A 12 -29.67 14.30 -12.49
CA ALA A 12 -30.12 13.09 -11.82
C ALA A 12 -29.27 11.85 -12.21
N ILE A 13 -28.76 11.79 -13.45
CA ILE A 13 -27.98 10.64 -13.93
C ILE A 13 -26.58 10.58 -13.29
N THR A 14 -26.01 11.70 -12.84
CA THR A 14 -24.70 11.73 -12.15
C THR A 14 -24.80 11.27 -10.68
N LEU A 15 -25.96 11.37 -10.05
CA LEU A 15 -26.18 10.93 -8.65
C LEU A 15 -26.50 9.43 -8.55
N PHE A 16 -26.80 8.76 -9.67
CA PHE A 16 -27.02 7.30 -9.75
C PHE A 16 -25.80 6.53 -10.30
N SER A 17 -24.59 7.10 -10.24
CA SER A 17 -23.37 6.29 -10.32
C SER A 17 -23.26 5.45 -9.04
N CYS A 18 -24.06 4.38 -8.99
CA CYS A 18 -24.21 3.42 -7.90
C CYS A 18 -22.87 3.12 -7.24
N GLN A 19 -22.67 3.68 -6.05
CA GLN A 19 -21.78 3.11 -5.07
C GLN A 19 -22.49 1.84 -4.57
N LYS A 20 -22.18 0.69 -5.17
CA LYS A 20 -22.66 -0.60 -4.66
C LYS A 20 -21.96 -0.83 -3.32
N GLU A 21 -22.71 -0.75 -2.23
CA GLU A 21 -22.26 -1.28 -0.94
C GLU A 21 -22.08 -2.79 -1.09
N ILE A 22 -20.85 -3.26 -0.87
CA ILE A 22 -20.53 -4.69 -0.87
C ILE A 22 -20.92 -5.21 0.51
N ASN A 23 -22.11 -5.77 0.62
CA ASN A 23 -22.53 -6.51 1.80
C ASN A 23 -22.01 -7.95 1.69
N SER A 24 -21.09 -8.34 2.58
CA SER A 24 -20.28 -9.57 2.47
C SER A 24 -21.08 -10.87 2.64
N GLU A 25 -22.35 -10.79 3.05
CA GLU A 25 -23.09 -11.98 3.51
C GLU A 25 -23.85 -12.73 2.39
N ASN A 26 -23.92 -12.24 1.15
CA ASN A 26 -24.70 -12.90 0.07
C ASN A 26 -24.17 -12.73 -1.37
N GLU A 27 -22.88 -12.48 -1.59
CA GLU A 27 -22.36 -12.38 -2.98
C GLU A 27 -22.10 -13.76 -3.61
N ILE A 28 -22.94 -14.12 -4.59
CA ILE A 28 -22.50 -15.01 -5.67
C ILE A 28 -21.47 -14.20 -6.48
N LEU A 29 -20.18 -14.43 -6.20
CA LEU A 29 -19.09 -13.85 -6.99
C LEU A 29 -19.31 -14.23 -8.46
N PRO A 30 -19.54 -13.25 -9.37
CA PRO A 30 -19.64 -13.56 -10.78
C PRO A 30 -18.33 -14.18 -11.25
N THR A 31 -18.41 -15.19 -12.11
CA THR A 31 -17.22 -15.81 -12.69
C THR A 31 -16.47 -14.74 -13.48
N PRO A 32 -15.19 -14.44 -13.16
CA PRO A 32 -14.47 -13.36 -13.84
C PRO A 32 -14.38 -13.67 -15.34
N LEU A 33 -14.83 -12.73 -16.19
CA LEU A 33 -14.59 -12.84 -17.63
C LEU A 33 -13.12 -12.44 -17.91
N PRO A 34 -12.41 -13.12 -18.84
CA PRO A 34 -11.02 -12.78 -19.18
C PRO A 34 -10.81 -11.33 -19.68
N SER A 35 -11.88 -10.67 -20.12
CA SER A 35 -11.90 -9.27 -20.54
C SER A 35 -12.11 -8.28 -19.40
N ASP A 36 -12.55 -8.75 -18.23
CA ASP A 36 -12.76 -7.90 -17.06
C ASP A 36 -11.39 -7.57 -16.48
N SER A 37 -10.83 -6.50 -16.98
CA SER A 37 -9.68 -5.90 -16.34
C SER A 37 -10.15 -5.30 -15.01
N ILE A 38 -10.05 -6.09 -13.95
CA ILE A 38 -10.39 -5.70 -12.58
C ILE A 38 -9.40 -4.66 -12.04
N TYR A 39 -9.43 -3.46 -12.60
CA TYR A 39 -8.70 -2.33 -12.05
C TYR A 39 -9.48 -1.75 -10.89
N ILE A 40 -8.80 -1.59 -9.76
CA ILE A 40 -9.35 -0.86 -8.63
C ILE A 40 -8.94 0.59 -8.80
N SER A 41 -9.83 1.45 -9.28
CA SER A 41 -9.52 2.89 -9.41
C SER A 41 -9.56 3.60 -8.05
N LYS A 42 -10.39 3.12 -7.12
CA LYS A 42 -10.62 3.74 -5.82
C LYS A 42 -11.01 2.70 -4.76
N VAL A 43 -10.50 2.88 -3.54
CA VAL A 43 -10.96 2.20 -2.32
C VAL A 43 -11.39 3.26 -1.31
N ILE A 44 -12.51 3.03 -0.63
CA ILE A 44 -13.02 3.92 0.41
C ILE A 44 -13.20 3.08 1.68
N GLY A 45 -12.54 3.48 2.76
CA GLY A 45 -12.78 2.92 4.08
C GLY A 45 -13.89 3.70 4.78
N LEU A 46 -14.89 2.99 5.31
CA LEU A 46 -16.02 3.56 6.03
C LEU A 46 -16.07 3.06 7.48
N ASP A 47 -16.44 3.94 8.41
CA ASP A 47 -16.86 3.67 9.77
C ASP A 47 -18.39 3.66 9.83
N THR A 48 -18.97 2.47 9.79
CA THR A 48 -20.42 2.26 9.73
C THR A 48 -21.15 2.69 11.01
N THR A 49 -20.43 3.09 12.06
CA THR A 49 -21.03 3.63 13.30
C THR A 49 -21.36 5.11 13.19
N LYS A 50 -20.86 5.80 12.17
CA LYS A 50 -21.09 7.23 11.92
C LYS A 50 -22.02 7.44 10.73
N ALA A 51 -22.67 8.60 10.70
CA ALA A 51 -23.48 9.01 9.56
C ALA A 51 -22.61 9.70 8.50
N ALA A 52 -22.95 9.51 7.22
CA ALA A 52 -22.34 10.26 6.13
C ALA A 52 -22.53 11.78 6.30
N PRO A 53 -21.52 12.62 6.01
CA PRO A 53 -20.22 12.29 5.39
C PRO A 53 -19.08 12.01 6.41
N LEU A 54 -19.39 11.82 7.70
CA LEU A 54 -18.40 11.62 8.76
C LEU A 54 -17.95 10.16 8.92
N ASP A 55 -18.55 9.27 8.15
CA ASP A 55 -18.25 7.84 8.08
C ASP A 55 -17.01 7.53 7.26
N THR A 56 -16.54 8.44 6.40
CA THR A 56 -15.35 8.19 5.60
C THR A 56 -14.09 8.25 6.47
N LEU A 57 -13.31 7.17 6.49
CA LEU A 57 -12.03 7.07 7.20
C LEU A 57 -10.84 7.38 6.29
N TYR A 58 -10.86 6.81 5.08
CA TYR A 58 -9.82 7.06 4.09
C TYR A 58 -10.33 6.86 2.67
N VAL A 59 -9.63 7.48 1.73
CA VAL A 59 -9.80 7.25 0.29
C VAL A 59 -8.44 6.97 -0.32
N ALA A 60 -8.32 5.83 -1.00
CA ALA A 60 -7.18 5.48 -1.82
C ALA A 60 -7.56 5.55 -3.30
N ASN A 61 -6.75 6.20 -4.15
CA ASN A 61 -6.94 6.20 -5.60
C ASN A 61 -5.72 5.59 -6.28
N TYR A 62 -5.92 4.87 -7.38
CA TYR A 62 -4.85 4.17 -8.10
C TYR A 62 -4.84 4.56 -9.57
N ILE A 63 -3.63 4.71 -10.11
CA ILE A 63 -3.38 5.04 -11.51
C ILE A 63 -2.53 3.92 -12.10
N TYR A 64 -2.89 3.49 -13.30
CA TYR A 64 -2.26 2.39 -14.02
C TYR A 64 -1.63 2.88 -15.33
N ASP A 65 -0.58 2.19 -15.79
CA ASP A 65 -0.08 2.36 -17.15
C ASP A 65 -0.79 1.45 -18.17
N ASN A 66 -0.36 1.53 -19.43
CA ASN A 66 -0.87 0.71 -20.53
C ASN A 66 -0.60 -0.80 -20.34
N LEU A 67 0.39 -1.17 -19.51
CA LEU A 67 0.70 -2.54 -19.13
C LEU A 67 -0.06 -2.99 -17.88
N LYS A 68 -1.05 -2.21 -17.42
CA LYS A 68 -1.91 -2.52 -16.27
C LYS A 68 -1.18 -2.51 -14.93
N ARG A 69 -0.02 -1.88 -14.83
CA ARG A 69 0.78 -1.79 -13.59
C ARG A 69 0.42 -0.52 -12.83
N VAL A 70 0.33 -0.59 -11.50
CA VAL A 70 0.08 0.59 -10.66
C VAL A 70 1.29 1.53 -10.72
N VAL A 71 1.15 2.67 -11.39
CA VAL A 71 2.22 3.68 -11.49
C VAL A 71 2.13 4.77 -10.43
N SER A 72 0.95 4.95 -9.83
CA SER A 72 0.77 5.87 -8.72
C SER A 72 -0.42 5.48 -7.88
N TYR A 73 -0.37 5.81 -6.60
CA TYR A 73 -1.56 5.86 -5.76
C TYR A 73 -1.51 7.02 -4.79
N THR A 74 -2.68 7.50 -4.41
CA THR A 74 -2.85 8.49 -3.35
C THR A 74 -3.64 7.86 -2.21
N TYR A 75 -3.31 8.22 -0.99
CA TYR A 75 -4.03 7.80 0.20
C TYR A 75 -4.28 9.03 1.08
N LEU A 76 -5.56 9.31 1.33
CA LEU A 76 -6.02 10.44 2.12
C LEU A 76 -6.82 9.91 3.30
N THR A 77 -6.50 10.33 4.51
CA THR A 77 -7.34 10.09 5.68
C THR A 77 -8.35 11.23 5.86
N TYR A 78 -9.47 10.93 6.51
CA TYR A 78 -10.52 11.88 6.81
C TYR A 78 -10.74 11.92 8.31
N GLY A 79 -10.83 13.15 8.84
CA GLY A 79 -11.05 13.37 10.26
C GLY A 79 -12.53 13.31 10.62
N ASN A 80 -12.84 13.43 11.91
CA ASN A 80 -14.22 13.45 12.42
C ASN A 80 -15.05 14.66 11.96
N THR A 81 -14.47 15.58 11.19
CA THR A 81 -15.15 16.72 10.57
C THR A 81 -15.64 16.42 9.14
N GLY A 82 -15.34 15.24 8.59
CA GLY A 82 -15.66 14.88 7.20
C GLY A 82 -14.80 15.60 6.17
N MET A 83 -13.81 16.38 6.62
CA MET A 83 -12.78 16.96 5.77
C MET A 83 -11.58 16.02 5.70
N VAL A 84 -10.85 16.09 4.57
CA VAL A 84 -9.53 15.46 4.46
C VAL A 84 -8.71 15.92 5.63
N ASP A 85 -8.27 14.97 6.43
CA ASP A 85 -7.44 15.26 7.56
C ASP A 85 -6.09 15.75 7.02
N SER A 86 -5.66 16.93 7.44
CA SER A 86 -4.30 17.38 7.14
C SER A 86 -3.24 16.50 7.81
N VAL A 87 -3.67 15.60 8.71
CA VAL A 87 -2.81 14.69 9.48
C VAL A 87 -2.13 13.63 8.62
N PHE A 88 -2.71 13.16 7.51
CA PHE A 88 -2.01 12.16 6.69
C PHE A 88 -2.43 12.16 5.21
N CYS A 89 -1.52 12.60 4.35
CA CYS A 89 -1.60 12.44 2.91
C CYS A 89 -0.35 11.73 2.40
N LEU A 90 -0.54 10.64 1.67
CA LEU A 90 0.51 9.88 1.02
C LEU A 90 0.29 9.86 -0.49
N ILE A 91 1.30 10.29 -1.24
CA ILE A 91 1.33 10.20 -2.71
C ILE A 91 2.51 9.35 -3.10
N VAL A 92 2.24 8.21 -3.74
CA VAL A 92 3.28 7.29 -4.20
C VAL A 92 3.33 7.28 -5.71
N SER A 93 4.55 7.32 -6.25
CA SER A 93 4.86 7.12 -7.66
C SER A 93 5.82 5.94 -7.81
N LYS A 94 5.53 5.05 -8.76
CA LYS A 94 6.33 3.86 -9.06
C LYS A 94 6.94 3.98 -10.44
N LYS A 95 8.17 3.51 -10.59
CA LYS A 95 8.90 3.44 -11.86
C LYS A 95 9.27 2.00 -12.15
N TYR A 96 9.06 1.59 -13.38
CA TYR A 96 9.30 0.26 -13.90
C TYR A 96 10.40 0.31 -14.95
N SER A 97 11.18 -0.77 -15.06
CA SER A 97 12.17 -0.93 -16.12
C SER A 97 11.54 -1.69 -17.29
N GLY A 98 11.34 -1.03 -18.43
CA GLY A 98 10.74 -1.65 -19.62
C GLY A 98 9.39 -2.35 -19.34
N ASN A 99 9.36 -3.65 -19.60
CA ASN A 99 8.16 -4.51 -19.45
C ASN A 99 8.08 -5.22 -18.09
N ASP A 100 8.93 -4.89 -17.12
CA ASP A 100 8.93 -5.53 -15.81
C ASP A 100 7.59 -5.29 -15.08
N THR A 101 7.10 -6.31 -14.37
CA THR A 101 5.84 -6.21 -13.60
C THR A 101 6.05 -5.62 -12.21
N LEU A 102 7.30 -5.51 -11.76
CA LEU A 102 7.69 -5.01 -10.44
C LEU A 102 8.43 -3.67 -10.56
N PRO A 103 8.19 -2.72 -9.64
CA PRO A 103 8.80 -1.40 -9.72
C PRO A 103 10.27 -1.46 -9.28
N VAL A 104 11.17 -0.83 -10.03
CA VAL A 104 12.59 -0.70 -9.64
C VAL A 104 12.83 0.49 -8.70
N LYS A 105 11.89 1.44 -8.67
CA LYS A 105 11.97 2.65 -7.86
C LYS A 105 10.58 3.12 -7.43
N GLN A 106 10.51 3.62 -6.22
CA GLN A 106 9.34 4.28 -5.65
C GLN A 106 9.71 5.67 -5.11
N ILE A 107 8.82 6.63 -5.25
CA ILE A 107 8.91 7.93 -4.57
C ILE A 107 7.61 8.10 -3.80
N ALA A 108 7.70 8.19 -2.49
CA ALA A 108 6.58 8.43 -1.58
C ALA A 108 6.72 9.83 -0.99
N TRP A 109 5.71 10.67 -1.22
CA TRP A 109 5.57 11.96 -0.57
C TRP A 109 4.57 11.81 0.55
N THR A 110 5.00 12.10 1.77
CA THR A 110 4.16 12.04 2.95
C THR A 110 4.02 13.44 3.52
N LYS A 111 2.79 13.80 3.87
CA LYS A 111 2.47 15.00 4.62
C LYS A 111 1.68 14.59 5.86
N GLU A 112 2.22 14.95 7.00
CA GLU A 112 1.52 15.01 8.27
C GLU A 112 1.19 16.47 8.65
N THR A 113 0.51 16.67 9.78
CA THR A 113 0.01 17.97 10.24
C THR A 113 1.05 19.08 10.15
N THR A 114 2.28 18.81 10.61
CA THR A 114 3.38 19.77 10.66
C THR A 114 4.59 19.35 9.84
N ASN A 115 4.59 18.12 9.34
CA ASN A 115 5.78 17.51 8.75
C ASN A 115 5.52 17.09 7.32
N LYS A 116 6.52 17.27 6.45
CA LYS A 116 6.52 16.72 5.09
C LYS A 116 7.85 16.09 4.84
N TRP A 117 7.85 14.91 4.27
CA TRP A 117 9.07 14.25 3.84
C TRP A 117 8.84 13.49 2.54
N VAL A 118 9.96 13.18 1.89
CA VAL A 118 9.97 12.35 0.69
C VAL A 118 10.90 11.17 0.91
N ASP A 119 10.39 9.98 0.61
CA ASP A 119 11.14 8.75 0.60
C ASP A 119 11.33 8.30 -0.84
N THR A 120 12.57 8.15 -1.26
CA THR A 120 12.92 7.56 -2.55
C THR A 120 13.52 6.18 -2.33
N SER A 121 12.76 5.15 -2.66
CA SER A 121 13.17 3.75 -2.51
C SER A 121 13.60 3.15 -3.85
N TYR A 122 14.61 2.29 -3.82
CA TYR A 122 15.10 1.49 -4.94
C TYR A 122 15.05 0.02 -4.57
N PHE A 123 14.63 -0.83 -5.49
CA PHE A 123 14.43 -2.25 -5.24
C PHE A 123 15.23 -3.11 -6.22
N GLN A 124 15.79 -4.20 -5.71
CA GLN A 124 16.35 -5.29 -6.51
C GLN A 124 15.67 -6.59 -6.10
N TYR A 125 15.20 -7.32 -7.10
CA TYR A 125 14.48 -8.57 -6.90
C TYR A 125 15.34 -9.76 -7.28
N GLN A 126 15.08 -10.90 -6.65
CA GLN A 126 15.59 -12.18 -7.11
C GLN A 126 15.00 -12.49 -8.49
N THR A 127 15.86 -12.88 -9.43
CA THR A 127 15.46 -13.16 -10.81
C THR A 127 14.34 -14.20 -10.89
N GLY A 128 13.28 -13.87 -11.62
CA GLY A 128 12.14 -14.76 -11.83
C GLY A 128 11.15 -14.83 -10.66
N THR A 129 11.35 -14.05 -9.60
CA THR A 129 10.44 -14.00 -8.45
C THR A 129 10.08 -12.55 -8.10
N SER A 130 9.17 -12.38 -7.14
CA SER A 130 8.85 -11.06 -6.56
C SER A 130 9.58 -10.77 -5.25
N ALA A 131 10.51 -11.64 -4.84
CA ALA A 131 11.24 -11.50 -3.59
C ALA A 131 12.30 -10.40 -3.74
N ILE A 132 12.28 -9.41 -2.83
CA ILE A 132 13.29 -8.35 -2.77
C ILE A 132 14.55 -8.93 -2.13
N ILE A 133 15.71 -8.76 -2.76
CA ILE A 133 17.01 -9.19 -2.20
C ILE A 133 17.81 -8.00 -1.64
N TYR A 134 17.58 -6.82 -2.21
CA TYR A 134 18.14 -5.56 -1.74
C TYR A 134 17.12 -4.46 -1.94
N ASP A 135 17.03 -3.56 -0.98
CA ASP A 135 16.44 -2.26 -1.19
C ASP A 135 17.29 -1.16 -0.54
N SER A 136 16.96 0.07 -0.90
CA SER A 136 17.48 1.23 -0.19
C SER A 136 16.46 2.35 -0.27
N THR A 137 16.31 3.11 0.81
CA THR A 137 15.45 4.27 0.88
C THR A 137 16.26 5.49 1.29
N ILE A 138 16.10 6.57 0.54
CA ILE A 138 16.64 7.89 0.85
C ILE A 138 15.47 8.75 1.31
N SER A 139 15.50 9.16 2.56
CA SER A 139 14.48 9.98 3.22
C SER A 139 14.99 11.40 3.44
N LYS A 140 14.14 12.38 3.16
CA LYS A 140 14.44 13.80 3.39
C LYS A 140 13.22 14.55 3.90
N ASP A 141 13.42 15.29 4.99
CA ASP A 141 12.44 16.24 5.48
C ASP A 141 12.42 17.52 4.62
N ILE A 142 11.22 17.85 4.17
CA ILE A 142 10.91 19.00 3.32
C ILE A 142 10.27 20.11 4.16
N GLU A 143 9.52 19.75 5.19
CA GLU A 143 8.94 20.67 6.15
C GLU A 143 8.96 20.05 7.55
N PRO A 144 9.59 20.68 8.56
CA PRO A 144 10.53 21.78 8.39
C PRO A 144 11.67 21.36 7.46
N GLN A 145 12.17 22.30 6.65
CA GLN A 145 13.21 21.98 5.68
C GLN A 145 14.49 21.54 6.41
N SER A 146 14.92 20.30 6.19
CA SER A 146 16.20 19.80 6.67
C SER A 146 17.22 19.69 5.53
N THR A 147 18.49 19.91 5.87
CA THR A 147 19.62 19.53 5.01
C THR A 147 20.00 18.06 5.18
N ASP A 148 19.50 17.41 6.22
CA ASP A 148 19.81 16.02 6.52
C ASP A 148 19.16 15.08 5.51
N ILE A 149 19.95 14.10 5.11
CA ILE A 149 19.55 13.01 4.23
C ILE A 149 19.76 11.72 5.00
N TYR A 150 18.67 11.04 5.29
CA TYR A 150 18.70 9.72 5.91
C TYR A 150 18.69 8.67 4.81
N THR A 151 19.57 7.68 4.91
CA THR A 151 19.57 6.55 3.99
C THR A 151 19.47 5.27 4.81
N SER A 152 18.53 4.40 4.45
CA SER A 152 18.49 3.03 4.93
C SER A 152 18.79 2.11 3.74
N ALA A 153 19.74 1.19 3.92
CA ALA A 153 20.06 0.17 2.92
C ALA A 153 19.81 -1.21 3.53
N GLU A 154 19.00 -2.02 2.87
CA GLU A 154 18.56 -3.30 3.40
C GLU A 154 18.97 -4.45 2.48
N LYS A 155 19.37 -5.55 3.10
CA LYS A 155 19.64 -6.82 2.43
C LYS A 155 18.76 -7.90 3.03
N TYR A 156 18.11 -8.66 2.16
CA TYR A 156 17.22 -9.74 2.54
C TYR A 156 17.86 -11.10 2.27
N THR A 157 17.60 -12.06 3.16
CA THR A 157 17.98 -13.45 3.00
C THR A 157 16.74 -14.30 3.21
N HIS A 158 16.35 -15.02 2.16
CA HIS A 158 15.15 -15.85 2.17
C HIS A 158 15.50 -17.31 2.40
N SER A 159 14.65 -18.00 3.15
CA SER A 159 14.62 -19.45 3.30
C SER A 159 13.17 -19.91 3.29
N THR A 160 12.92 -21.21 3.19
CA THR A 160 11.56 -21.77 3.08
C THR A 160 10.60 -21.29 4.18
N ASN A 161 11.11 -21.08 5.40
CA ASN A 161 10.35 -20.79 6.61
C ASN A 161 10.86 -19.57 7.38
N ALA A 162 11.73 -18.76 6.77
CA ALA A 162 12.25 -17.57 7.42
C ALA A 162 12.78 -16.54 6.43
N ILE A 163 12.69 -15.28 6.83
CA ILE A 163 13.31 -14.13 6.16
C ILE A 163 14.18 -13.43 7.19
N SER A 164 15.41 -13.07 6.80
CA SER A 164 16.26 -12.18 7.59
C SER A 164 16.52 -10.90 6.80
N ARG A 165 16.43 -9.77 7.49
CA ARG A 165 16.59 -8.42 6.96
C ARG A 165 17.70 -7.72 7.72
N LYS A 166 18.82 -7.45 7.04
CA LYS A 166 19.92 -6.66 7.59
C LYS A 166 19.78 -5.23 7.10
N ILE A 167 19.73 -4.29 8.02
CA ILE A 167 19.57 -2.86 7.76
C ILE A 167 20.87 -2.14 8.09
N SER A 168 21.26 -1.18 7.26
CA SER A 168 22.36 -0.24 7.54
C SER A 168 21.85 1.18 7.35
N ASN A 169 21.93 1.98 8.41
CA ASN A 169 21.41 3.34 8.46
C ASN A 169 22.54 4.36 8.36
N TYR A 170 22.30 5.41 7.58
CA TYR A 170 23.25 6.48 7.33
C TYR A 170 22.57 7.84 7.48
N LEU A 171 23.33 8.83 7.94
CA LEU A 171 22.97 10.24 7.91
C LEU A 171 24.03 10.99 7.14
N ASN A 172 23.62 11.70 6.09
CA ASN A 172 24.53 12.47 5.22
C ASN A 172 25.70 11.60 4.74
N ASN A 173 25.39 10.37 4.31
CA ASN A 173 26.34 9.33 3.88
C ASN A 173 27.32 8.84 4.96
N THR A 174 27.13 9.21 6.22
CA THR A 174 27.91 8.71 7.36
C THR A 174 27.15 7.57 8.01
N PHE A 175 27.80 6.42 8.19
CA PHE A 175 27.20 5.26 8.86
C PHE A 175 26.83 5.62 10.31
N LEU A 176 25.60 5.28 10.71
CA LEU A 176 25.09 5.49 12.06
C LEU A 176 24.95 4.19 12.83
N SER A 177 24.23 3.22 12.25
CA SER A 177 23.87 1.98 12.91
C SER A 177 23.57 0.87 11.91
N SER A 178 23.50 -0.35 12.41
CA SER A 178 22.99 -1.49 11.66
C SER A 178 22.16 -2.37 12.57
N ASP A 179 21.08 -2.91 12.03
CA ASP A 179 20.16 -3.81 12.72
C ASP A 179 19.95 -5.08 11.90
N VAL A 180 19.54 -6.15 12.57
CA VAL A 180 19.12 -7.39 11.92
C VAL A 180 17.77 -7.77 12.49
N PHE A 181 16.79 -7.96 11.61
CA PHE A 181 15.49 -8.50 11.95
C PHE A 181 15.33 -9.87 11.32
N SER A 182 14.72 -10.78 12.07
CA SER A 182 14.44 -12.13 11.59
C SER A 182 12.97 -12.44 11.78
N TYR A 183 12.38 -12.99 10.74
CA TYR A 183 10.99 -13.39 10.68
C TYR A 183 10.99 -14.88 10.40
N SER A 184 10.40 -15.69 11.27
CA SER A 184 10.27 -17.13 11.06
C SER A 184 8.80 -17.52 11.07
N PHE A 185 8.44 -18.50 10.24
CA PHE A 185 7.05 -18.92 10.09
C PHE A 185 6.93 -20.41 9.83
N THR A 186 5.82 -20.98 10.28
CA THR A 186 5.39 -22.31 9.86
C THR A 186 4.29 -22.17 8.81
N LYS A 187 4.22 -23.09 7.86
CA LYS A 187 3.17 -23.08 6.83
C LYS A 187 2.32 -24.34 6.90
N LEU A 188 1.02 -24.19 6.66
CA LEU A 188 0.07 -25.27 6.43
C LEU A 188 -0.70 -24.97 5.14
N ASN A 189 -0.69 -25.91 4.18
CA ASN A 189 -1.34 -25.74 2.87
C ASN A 189 -0.90 -24.46 2.12
N GLY A 190 0.34 -24.01 2.32
CA GLY A 190 0.88 -22.78 1.72
C GLY A 190 0.54 -21.49 2.48
N ASN A 191 -0.25 -21.56 3.54
CA ASN A 191 -0.55 -20.40 4.41
C ASN A 191 0.37 -20.37 5.62
N ILE A 192 0.87 -19.19 5.99
CA ILE A 192 1.58 -18.97 7.25
C ILE A 192 0.65 -19.32 8.40
N LEU A 193 0.93 -20.33 9.22
CA LEU A 193 0.11 -20.72 10.38
C LEU A 193 0.56 -19.97 11.63
N THR A 194 1.87 -19.89 11.85
CA THR A 194 2.47 -19.12 12.94
C THR A 194 3.59 -18.26 12.38
N GLN A 195 3.79 -17.10 12.98
CA GLN A 195 4.90 -16.20 12.68
C GLN A 195 5.56 -15.73 13.98
N GLN A 196 6.88 -15.66 14.00
CA GLN A 196 7.68 -15.05 15.06
C GLN A 196 8.57 -13.98 14.44
N ASP A 197 8.50 -12.77 14.99
CA ASP A 197 9.22 -11.59 14.56
C ASP A 197 10.21 -11.19 15.65
N ASP A 198 11.49 -11.32 15.35
CA ASP A 198 12.60 -10.87 16.20
C ASP A 198 13.11 -9.54 15.65
N ALA A 199 12.67 -8.43 16.27
CA ALA A 199 13.00 -7.08 15.86
C ALA A 199 13.21 -6.12 17.05
N TRP A 200 14.18 -5.22 16.92
CA TRP A 200 14.51 -4.19 17.92
C TRP A 200 14.70 -4.73 19.35
N GLY A 201 15.29 -5.92 19.50
CA GLY A 201 15.47 -6.55 20.81
C GLY A 201 14.17 -7.07 21.44
N SER A 202 13.09 -7.17 20.68
CA SER A 202 11.82 -7.76 21.06
C SER A 202 11.50 -8.98 20.20
N THR A 203 10.76 -9.93 20.77
CA THR A 203 10.21 -11.09 20.07
C THR A 203 8.70 -11.03 20.17
N ASN A 204 8.03 -11.00 19.03
CA ASN A 204 6.56 -11.04 18.93
C ASN A 204 6.13 -12.30 18.20
N SER A 205 5.08 -12.96 18.69
CA SER A 205 4.58 -14.19 18.09
C SER A 205 3.10 -14.04 17.75
N PHE A 206 2.74 -14.52 16.55
CA PHE A 206 1.41 -14.41 15.99
C PHE A 206 0.91 -15.79 15.55
N ILE A 207 -0.38 -16.01 15.73
CA ILE A 207 -1.11 -17.13 15.14
C ILE A 207 -2.01 -16.56 14.06
N CYS A 208 -1.86 -17.03 12.84
CA CYS A 208 -2.63 -16.58 11.71
C CYS A 208 -3.67 -17.65 11.35
N THR A 209 -4.93 -17.26 11.30
CA THR A 209 -6.04 -18.12 10.88
C THR A 209 -6.54 -17.69 9.51
N TYR A 210 -6.78 -18.65 8.63
CA TYR A 210 -7.29 -18.43 7.28
C TYR A 210 -8.55 -19.26 7.07
N ASP A 211 -9.39 -18.87 6.12
CA ASP A 211 -10.28 -19.85 5.51
C ASP A 211 -9.43 -20.93 4.82
N ASN A 212 -9.98 -22.12 4.54
CA ASN A 212 -9.20 -23.24 3.98
C ASN A 212 -8.67 -22.98 2.55
N LYS A 213 -8.70 -21.74 2.07
CA LYS A 213 -8.17 -21.32 0.78
C LYS A 213 -6.73 -20.84 0.96
N LYS A 214 -5.94 -21.01 -0.09
CA LYS A 214 -4.58 -20.46 -0.13
C LYS A 214 -4.67 -18.94 -0.17
N ASN A 215 -3.96 -18.28 0.74
CA ASN A 215 -3.81 -16.84 0.78
C ASN A 215 -2.99 -16.40 -0.43
N PRO A 216 -3.56 -15.62 -1.37
CA PRO A 216 -2.85 -15.15 -2.55
C PRO A 216 -1.70 -14.18 -2.22
N PHE A 217 -1.67 -13.63 -1.00
CA PHE A 217 -0.63 -12.70 -0.55
C PHE A 217 0.57 -13.38 0.13
N ASN A 218 0.49 -14.68 0.42
CA ASN A 218 1.57 -15.42 1.12
C ASN A 218 2.70 -15.92 0.20
N GLU A 219 2.57 -15.80 -1.13
CA GLU A 219 3.60 -16.25 -2.08
C GLU A 219 4.78 -15.28 -2.24
N HIS A 220 4.72 -14.11 -1.61
CA HIS A 220 5.70 -13.05 -1.79
C HIS A 220 6.78 -12.99 -0.70
N PHE A 221 6.86 -14.04 0.14
CA PHE A 221 7.80 -14.18 1.26
C PHE A 221 8.79 -15.33 1.02
#